data_AF-S6UV79-F1
#
_entry.id   AF-S6UV79-F1
#
_cell.length_a   1.000
_cell.length_b   1.000
_cell.length_c   1.000
_cell.angle_alpha   90.00
_cell.angle_beta   90.00
_cell.angle_gamma   90.00
#
_symmetry.space_group_name_H-M   'P 1'
#
loop_
_entity.id
_entity.type
_entity.pdbx_description
1 polymer ?
#
loop_
_entity_poly.entity_id
_entity_poly.type
_entity_poly.pdbx_seq_one_letter_code
_entity_poly.pdbx_strand_id
1 'polypeptide(L)'
;MARLSGDTHLLLEIGAPELDLVLRLRGHALMLALEAKALAGVIDLTPGIRSLQVHYRPEQLPLDQLLGIIVGEWDAVCAAKDLQVASRIVHLPLSWDDPACQLAIEKYMTTVRKDAPWCPSNLEFIRRINDLPNLGAVQRTVFDASYLVMGLGDVYLGAPVATPLDPRHRLVTTKYNPARTWTAENSVGIGGAYMCVYGMEGPGGYQFVGRTLQMWNRYREVAAFEGKPWLLRFFDQIRFYPVSADELLRIRRDFPLGRFALNIEHSTLNLADYQTFLTREADGIAAFRAQQQGAFNAERERWIANGQADFQSDEGVAPYIEELPLHAGQQGIDSHIAGNLWQVQVQPGERVEAGDVLVILESMKMEIPLLAPVAGVVQEVRVQPGSAVRAGQRVVVLAAD
;
A
#
# COMPACT_ATOMS: atom_id res chain seq x y z
N MET A 1 10.79 22.18 12.08
CA MET A 1 12.22 21.86 11.84
C MET A 1 12.44 21.85 10.33
N ALA A 2 13.58 22.36 9.85
CA ALA A 2 13.95 22.29 8.43
C ALA A 2 15.23 21.45 8.29
N ARG A 3 15.25 20.51 7.34
CA ARG A 3 16.32 19.54 7.11
C ARG A 3 16.68 19.52 5.63
N LEU A 4 17.97 19.56 5.28
CA LEU A 4 18.40 19.28 3.92
C LEU A 4 18.11 17.81 3.57
N SER A 5 17.58 17.59 2.38
CA SER A 5 17.10 16.28 1.92
C SER A 5 17.70 15.94 0.54
N GLY A 6 19.01 16.11 0.42
CA GLY A 6 19.76 16.10 -0.85
C GLY A 6 20.14 17.51 -1.29
N ASP A 7 20.78 17.62 -2.46
CA ASP A 7 21.36 18.88 -2.94
C ASP A 7 20.32 19.94 -3.31
N THR A 8 19.14 19.52 -3.77
CA THR A 8 18.09 20.42 -4.30
C THR A 8 16.81 20.41 -3.50
N HIS A 9 16.81 19.83 -2.30
CA HIS A 9 15.58 19.64 -1.52
C HIS A 9 15.73 20.08 -0.06
N LEU A 10 14.71 20.80 0.41
CA LEU A 10 14.53 21.13 1.82
C LEU A 10 13.27 20.43 2.33
N LEU A 11 13.40 19.64 3.39
CA LEU A 11 12.26 19.03 4.06
C LEU A 11 11.90 19.83 5.30
N LEU A 12 10.66 20.33 5.32
CA LEU A 12 10.05 20.95 6.48
C LEU A 12 9.27 19.87 7.24
N GLU A 13 9.56 19.74 8.54
CA GLU A 13 8.84 18.86 9.46
C GLU A 13 8.09 19.69 10.49
N ILE A 14 6.77 19.51 10.55
CA ILE A 14 5.83 20.33 11.28
C ILE A 14 5.40 19.60 12.56
N GLY A 15 5.68 20.21 13.71
CA GLY A 15 5.33 19.67 15.03
C GLY A 15 6.09 18.39 15.42
N ALA A 16 5.60 17.75 16.48
CA ALA A 16 6.09 16.49 17.02
C ALA A 16 5.85 15.32 16.03
N PRO A 17 6.53 14.17 16.19
CA PRO A 17 6.33 12.99 15.34
C PRO A 17 5.01 12.27 15.69
N GLU A 18 3.89 12.95 15.51
CA GLU A 18 2.55 12.45 15.78
C GLU A 18 1.58 12.75 14.62
N LEU A 19 0.46 12.03 14.60
CA LEU A 19 -0.61 12.26 13.64
C LEU A 19 -1.55 13.36 14.14
N ASP A 20 -1.35 14.57 13.62
CA ASP A 20 -2.17 15.74 13.91
C ASP A 20 -2.74 16.37 12.62
N LEU A 21 -4.06 16.28 12.46
CA LEU A 21 -4.76 16.85 11.30
C LEU A 21 -4.77 18.38 11.33
N VAL A 22 -4.75 19.02 12.51
CA VAL A 22 -4.64 20.48 12.63
C VAL A 22 -3.33 20.94 12.01
N LEU A 23 -2.22 20.29 12.37
CA LEU A 23 -0.91 20.58 11.81
C LEU A 23 -0.84 20.24 10.30
N ARG A 24 -1.48 19.16 9.86
CA ARG A 24 -1.58 18.85 8.41
C ARG A 24 -2.28 19.95 7.63
N LEU A 25 -3.38 20.50 8.15
CA LEU A 25 -4.10 21.63 7.54
C LEU A 25 -3.22 22.88 7.48
N ARG A 26 -2.50 23.20 8.56
CA ARG A 26 -1.54 24.31 8.57
C ARG A 26 -0.40 24.10 7.56
N GLY A 27 0.14 22.89 7.46
CA GLY A 27 1.14 22.55 6.45
C GLY A 27 0.63 22.73 5.02
N HIS A 28 -0.66 22.46 4.78
CA HIS A 28 -1.28 22.77 3.49
C HIS A 28 -1.43 24.27 3.26
N ALA A 29 -1.85 25.04 4.26
CA ALA A 29 -1.94 26.50 4.15
C ALA A 29 -0.56 27.10 3.82
N LEU A 30 0.51 26.60 4.43
CA LEU A 30 1.88 26.99 4.08
C LEU A 30 2.22 26.65 2.62
N MET A 31 1.88 25.44 2.17
CA MET A 31 2.08 25.03 0.78
C MET A 31 1.39 26.00 -0.20
N LEU A 32 0.09 26.28 0.01
CA LEU A 32 -0.67 27.20 -0.82
C LEU A 32 -0.09 28.62 -0.81
N ALA A 33 0.37 29.09 0.35
CA ALA A 33 0.99 30.41 0.47
C ALA A 33 2.31 30.51 -0.32
N LEU A 34 3.12 29.44 -0.31
CA LEU A 34 4.35 29.37 -1.10
C LEU A 34 4.07 29.24 -2.60
N GLU A 35 3.07 28.43 -3.01
CA GLU A 35 2.63 28.34 -4.40
C GLU A 35 2.17 29.69 -4.94
N ALA A 36 1.38 30.43 -4.15
CA ALA A 36 0.86 31.75 -4.53
C ALA A 36 1.96 32.79 -4.77
N LYS A 37 3.15 32.64 -4.18
CA LYS A 37 4.28 33.54 -4.41
C LYS A 37 5.01 33.28 -5.72
N ALA A 38 4.85 32.10 -6.33
CA ALA A 38 5.58 31.70 -7.54
C ALA A 38 7.09 32.02 -7.45
N LEU A 39 7.72 31.61 -6.34
CA LEU A 39 9.12 31.94 -6.03
C LEU A 39 10.07 31.48 -7.15
N ALA A 40 10.85 32.41 -7.68
CA ALA A 40 11.93 32.07 -8.61
C ALA A 40 12.92 31.11 -7.92
N GLY A 41 13.24 30.00 -8.59
CA GLY A 41 14.10 28.95 -8.06
C GLY A 41 13.36 27.81 -7.37
N VAL A 42 12.09 27.94 -6.98
CA VAL A 42 11.28 26.80 -6.52
C VAL A 42 10.73 26.05 -7.74
N ILE A 43 10.91 24.72 -7.77
CA ILE A 43 10.47 23.84 -8.86
C ILE A 43 9.10 23.25 -8.53
N ASP A 44 8.98 22.58 -7.38
CA ASP A 44 7.75 21.97 -6.92
C ASP A 44 7.71 21.86 -5.38
N LEU A 45 6.50 21.62 -4.87
CA LEU A 45 6.21 21.43 -3.47
C LEU A 45 5.47 20.09 -3.29
N THR A 46 6.01 19.22 -2.45
CA THR A 46 5.44 17.90 -2.21
C THR A 46 5.01 17.77 -0.75
N PRO A 47 3.70 17.79 -0.43
CA PRO A 47 3.23 17.64 0.93
C PRO A 47 3.29 16.17 1.37
N GLY A 48 3.79 15.95 2.58
CA GLY A 48 3.62 14.72 3.34
C GLY A 48 2.52 14.85 4.39
N ILE A 49 2.51 13.93 5.35
CA ILE A 49 1.52 13.90 6.44
C ILE A 49 1.81 15.01 7.47
N ARG A 50 3.07 15.13 7.89
CA ARG A 50 3.54 16.15 8.84
C ARG A 50 4.68 16.97 8.27
N SER A 51 4.80 17.00 6.96
CA SER A 51 5.95 17.58 6.28
C SER A 51 5.57 18.25 4.97
N LEU A 52 6.43 19.14 4.52
CA LEU A 52 6.39 19.75 3.20
C LEU A 52 7.81 19.70 2.64
N GLN A 53 7.99 19.03 1.53
CA GLN A 53 9.26 19.04 0.81
C GLN A 53 9.23 20.16 -0.23
N VAL A 54 10.29 20.96 -0.24
CA VAL A 54 10.52 22.02 -1.21
C VAL A 54 11.64 21.56 -2.14
N HIS A 55 11.32 21.37 -3.41
CA HIS A 55 12.31 21.14 -4.46
C HIS A 55 12.67 22.48 -5.08
N TYR A 56 13.94 22.88 -4.97
CA TYR A 56 14.40 24.21 -5.39
C TYR A 56 15.81 24.17 -5.97
N ARG A 57 16.21 25.27 -6.60
CA ARG A 57 17.53 25.53 -7.19
C ARG A 57 18.34 26.43 -6.26
N PRO A 58 19.26 25.88 -5.45
CA PRO A 58 20.02 26.67 -4.47
C PRO A 58 20.83 27.82 -5.09
N GLU A 59 21.22 27.68 -6.36
CA GLU A 59 21.94 28.69 -7.13
C GLU A 59 21.07 29.90 -7.53
N GLN A 60 19.75 29.74 -7.57
CA GLN A 60 18.80 30.82 -7.87
C GLN A 60 18.14 31.38 -6.60
N LEU A 61 17.94 30.52 -5.60
CA LEU A 61 17.33 30.88 -4.32
C LEU A 61 18.17 30.31 -3.19
N PRO A 62 19.10 31.09 -2.62
CA PRO A 62 19.92 30.66 -1.49
C PRO A 62 19.08 30.17 -0.31
N LEU A 63 19.59 29.16 0.41
CA LEU A 63 18.86 28.47 1.47
C LEU A 63 18.41 29.42 2.60
N ASP A 64 19.25 30.37 2.99
CA ASP A 64 18.95 31.38 4.01
C ASP A 64 17.77 32.26 3.60
N GLN A 65 17.72 32.69 2.34
CA GLN A 65 16.60 33.43 1.78
C GLN A 65 15.32 32.59 1.74
N LEU A 66 15.41 31.33 1.29
CA LEU A 66 14.27 30.41 1.29
C LEU A 66 13.72 30.20 2.71
N LEU A 67 14.59 29.96 3.69
CA LEU A 67 14.20 29.80 5.09
C LEU A 67 13.53 31.05 5.65
N GLY A 68 14.05 32.24 5.35
CA GLY A 68 13.45 33.51 5.76
C GLY A 68 12.02 33.67 5.23
N ILE A 69 11.78 33.33 3.95
CA ILE A 69 10.45 33.36 3.35
C ILE A 69 9.52 32.35 4.05
N ILE A 70 9.98 31.11 4.24
CA ILE A 70 9.19 30.04 4.87
C ILE A 70 8.79 30.41 6.29
N VAL A 71 9.70 30.98 7.08
CA VAL A 71 9.42 31.42 8.46
C VAL A 71 8.35 32.50 8.45
N GLY A 72 8.47 33.52 7.58
CA GLY A 72 7.49 34.58 7.47
C GLY A 72 6.08 34.07 7.13
N GLU A 73 5.97 33.13 6.19
CA GLU A 73 4.68 32.52 5.83
C GLU A 73 4.14 31.61 6.94
N TRP A 74 5.03 30.89 7.63
CA TRP A 74 4.64 30.02 8.72
C TRP A 74 4.03 30.78 9.90
N ASP A 75 4.58 31.95 10.24
CA ASP A 75 4.03 32.82 11.29
C ASP A 75 2.62 33.30 10.94
N ALA A 76 2.40 33.70 9.68
CA ALA A 76 1.07 34.09 9.18
C ALA A 76 0.08 32.92 9.23
N VAL A 77 0.50 31.72 8.81
CA VAL A 77 -0.31 30.50 8.89
C VAL A 77 -0.65 30.16 10.34
N CYS A 78 0.29 30.32 11.27
CA CYS A 78 0.05 30.09 12.70
C CYS A 78 -0.98 31.06 13.29
N ALA A 79 -0.95 32.32 12.86
CA ALA A 79 -1.88 33.35 13.31
C ALA A 79 -3.32 33.14 12.78
N ALA A 80 -3.50 32.43 11.66
CA ALA A 80 -4.81 32.14 11.11
C ALA A 80 -5.63 31.20 12.02
N LYS A 81 -6.89 31.58 12.26
CA LYS A 81 -7.85 30.83 13.09
C LYS A 81 -8.88 30.04 12.27
N ASP A 82 -9.34 30.61 11.17
CA ASP A 82 -10.43 30.02 10.37
C ASP A 82 -9.90 29.39 9.07
N LEU A 83 -9.07 28.35 9.23
CA LEU A 83 -8.60 27.58 8.08
C LEU A 83 -9.71 26.69 7.54
N GLN A 84 -10.05 26.89 6.27
CA GLN A 84 -11.02 26.11 5.53
C GLN A 84 -10.37 25.55 4.29
N VAL A 85 -10.71 24.31 3.95
CA VAL A 85 -10.25 23.65 2.72
C VAL A 85 -11.44 23.04 2.01
N ALA A 86 -11.46 23.20 0.67
CA ALA A 86 -12.42 22.49 -0.16
C ALA A 86 -12.22 20.98 0.04
N SER A 87 -13.32 20.25 0.20
CA SER A 87 -13.31 18.81 0.48
C SER A 87 -14.41 18.15 -0.31
N ARG A 88 -14.15 16.97 -0.88
CA ARG A 88 -15.20 16.15 -1.49
C ARG A 88 -15.41 14.90 -0.66
N ILE A 89 -16.65 14.46 -0.48
CA ILE A 89 -16.96 13.16 0.10
C ILE A 89 -17.12 12.18 -1.07
N VAL A 90 -16.15 11.29 -1.23
CA VAL A 90 -16.07 10.32 -2.32
C VAL A 90 -16.52 8.96 -1.79
N HIS A 91 -17.69 8.51 -2.23
CA HIS A 91 -18.25 7.23 -1.81
C HIS A 91 -17.73 6.11 -2.70
N LEU A 92 -16.88 5.25 -2.15
CA LEU A 92 -16.20 4.19 -2.89
C LEU A 92 -16.80 2.81 -2.58
N PRO A 93 -17.06 1.96 -3.60
CA PRO A 93 -17.41 0.56 -3.37
C PRO A 93 -16.20 -0.19 -2.82
N LEU A 94 -16.40 -1.02 -1.82
CA LEU A 94 -15.37 -1.88 -1.25
C LEU A 94 -15.85 -3.34 -1.24
N SER A 95 -15.13 -4.19 -1.97
CA SER A 95 -15.21 -5.65 -1.82
C SER A 95 -14.40 -6.01 -0.57
N TRP A 96 -15.10 -6.41 0.49
CA TRP A 96 -14.50 -6.82 1.77
C TRP A 96 -13.79 -8.17 1.62
N ASP A 97 -12.56 -8.27 2.15
CA ASP A 97 -11.74 -9.49 2.07
C ASP A 97 -11.60 -10.04 0.62
N ASP A 98 -11.37 -9.12 -0.33
CA ASP A 98 -11.40 -9.41 -1.76
C ASP A 98 -10.47 -10.57 -2.19
N PRO A 99 -10.88 -11.45 -3.12
CA PRO A 99 -10.05 -12.56 -3.60
C PRO A 99 -8.66 -12.15 -4.12
N ALA A 100 -8.53 -10.96 -4.73
CA ALA A 100 -7.22 -10.50 -5.20
C ALA A 100 -6.26 -10.16 -4.05
N CYS A 101 -6.80 -9.69 -2.91
CA CYS A 101 -6.02 -9.47 -1.70
C CYS A 101 -5.62 -10.81 -1.06
N GLN A 102 -6.52 -11.79 -1.04
CA GLN A 102 -6.22 -13.14 -0.54
C GLN A 102 -5.08 -13.80 -1.35
N LEU A 103 -5.12 -13.70 -2.68
CA LEU A 103 -4.05 -14.18 -3.55
C LEU A 103 -2.71 -13.50 -3.25
N ALA A 104 -2.70 -12.20 -2.94
CA ALA A 104 -1.47 -11.50 -2.57
C ALA A 104 -0.92 -11.97 -1.21
N ILE A 105 -1.80 -12.33 -0.27
CA ILE A 105 -1.40 -12.91 1.02
C ILE A 105 -0.83 -14.32 0.82
N GLU A 106 -1.49 -15.15 0.00
CA GLU A 106 -1.02 -16.49 -0.35
C GLU A 106 0.37 -16.44 -0.99
N LYS A 107 0.56 -15.57 -1.99
CA LYS A 107 1.87 -15.31 -2.62
C LYS A 107 2.95 -14.99 -1.60
N TYR A 108 2.66 -14.04 -0.72
CA TYR A 108 3.58 -13.62 0.32
C TYR A 108 3.95 -14.78 1.26
N MET A 109 2.97 -15.59 1.67
CA MET A 109 3.22 -16.73 2.55
C MET A 109 4.07 -17.81 1.87
N THR A 110 3.84 -18.06 0.58
CA THR A 110 4.57 -19.09 -0.18
C THR A 110 6.01 -18.66 -0.46
N THR A 111 6.23 -17.42 -0.87
CA THR A 111 7.52 -17.00 -1.48
C THR A 111 8.36 -16.08 -0.59
N VAL A 112 7.79 -15.47 0.44
CA VAL A 112 8.47 -14.43 1.24
C VAL A 112 8.55 -14.80 2.71
N ARG A 113 7.41 -14.96 3.40
CA ARG A 113 7.38 -15.22 4.84
C ARG A 113 6.08 -15.90 5.28
N LYS A 114 6.13 -17.21 5.45
CA LYS A 114 4.98 -18.05 5.85
C LYS A 114 4.49 -17.82 7.29
N ASP A 115 5.38 -17.40 8.19
CA ASP A 115 5.16 -17.35 9.64
C ASP A 115 4.95 -15.93 10.19
N ALA A 116 4.66 -14.98 9.30
CA ALA A 116 4.42 -13.60 9.68
C ALA A 116 3.20 -13.48 10.61
N PRO A 117 3.27 -12.65 11.68
CA PRO A 117 2.16 -12.53 12.64
C PRO A 117 0.82 -12.06 12.06
N TRP A 118 0.86 -11.42 10.89
CA TRP A 118 -0.30 -10.93 10.15
C TRP A 118 -0.86 -11.90 9.10
N CYS A 119 -0.26 -13.09 8.98
CA CYS A 119 -0.72 -14.18 8.14
C CYS A 119 -1.33 -15.29 9.01
N PRO A 120 -2.30 -16.08 8.49
CA PRO A 120 -2.82 -16.06 7.12
C PRO A 120 -3.90 -15.01 6.87
N SER A 121 -4.35 -14.27 7.89
CA SER A 121 -5.43 -13.29 7.75
C SER A 121 -5.04 -11.93 8.31
N ASN A 122 -4.90 -10.94 7.41
CA ASN A 122 -4.67 -9.55 7.79
C ASN A 122 -5.81 -8.98 8.63
N LEU A 123 -7.05 -9.37 8.30
CA LEU A 123 -8.24 -8.95 9.05
C LEU A 123 -8.22 -9.47 10.48
N GLU A 124 -7.81 -10.73 10.69
CA GLU A 124 -7.66 -11.26 12.04
C GLU A 124 -6.52 -10.58 12.79
N PHE A 125 -5.43 -10.27 12.10
CA PHE A 125 -4.36 -9.50 12.70
C PHE A 125 -4.82 -8.11 13.15
N ILE A 126 -5.55 -7.38 12.29
CA ILE A 126 -6.15 -6.08 12.62
C ILE A 126 -7.05 -6.22 13.85
N ARG A 127 -7.87 -7.27 13.93
CA ARG A 127 -8.73 -7.53 15.09
C ARG A 127 -7.90 -7.71 16.37
N ARG A 128 -6.89 -8.58 16.34
CA ARG A 128 -6.02 -8.89 17.50
C ARG A 128 -5.25 -7.69 18.02
N ILE A 129 -4.57 -6.97 17.12
CA ILE A 129 -3.69 -5.87 17.51
C ILE A 129 -4.47 -4.65 18.04
N ASN A 130 -5.76 -4.56 17.73
CA ASN A 130 -6.67 -3.53 18.24
C ASN A 130 -7.62 -4.03 19.34
N ASP A 131 -7.50 -5.30 19.77
CA ASP A 131 -8.38 -5.93 20.77
C ASP A 131 -9.88 -5.79 20.48
N LEU A 132 -10.25 -6.05 19.22
CA LEU A 132 -11.65 -6.01 18.79
C LEU A 132 -12.34 -7.37 19.02
N PRO A 133 -13.66 -7.38 19.34
CA PRO A 133 -14.34 -8.59 19.76
C PRO A 133 -14.53 -9.63 18.64
N ASN A 134 -14.58 -9.20 17.38
CA ASN A 134 -14.76 -10.07 16.21
C ASN A 134 -14.42 -9.32 14.92
N LEU A 135 -14.31 -10.06 13.81
CA LEU A 135 -14.08 -9.49 12.47
C LEU A 135 -15.20 -8.52 12.04
N GLY A 136 -16.44 -8.73 12.51
CA GLY A 136 -17.54 -7.81 12.24
C GLY A 136 -17.32 -6.41 12.84
N ALA A 137 -16.62 -6.31 13.99
CA ALA A 137 -16.24 -5.02 14.56
C ALA A 137 -15.17 -4.31 13.72
N VAL A 138 -14.22 -5.07 13.15
CA VAL A 138 -13.24 -4.53 12.18
C VAL A 138 -13.99 -3.97 10.97
N GLN A 139 -14.90 -4.76 10.41
CA GLN A 139 -15.70 -4.40 9.24
C GLN A 139 -16.50 -3.11 9.48
N ARG A 140 -17.28 -3.05 10.56
CA ARG A 140 -18.04 -1.84 10.93
C ARG A 140 -17.15 -0.62 11.07
N THR A 141 -16.02 -0.74 11.78
CA THR A 141 -15.07 0.37 11.96
C THR A 141 -14.56 0.91 10.62
N VAL A 142 -14.31 0.02 9.64
CA VAL A 142 -13.85 0.42 8.30
C VAL A 142 -14.96 1.12 7.49
N PHE A 143 -16.19 0.60 7.52
CA PHE A 143 -17.30 1.18 6.75
C PHE A 143 -17.90 2.45 7.39
N ASP A 144 -17.83 2.58 8.71
CA ASP A 144 -18.36 3.74 9.44
C ASP A 144 -17.40 4.94 9.42
N ALA A 145 -16.14 4.73 9.03
CA ALA A 145 -15.13 5.78 8.96
C ALA A 145 -15.33 6.77 7.79
N SER A 146 -14.97 8.02 8.06
CA SER A 146 -14.67 9.03 7.04
C SER A 146 -13.16 9.25 7.02
N TYR A 147 -12.50 8.79 5.96
CA TYR A 147 -11.04 8.83 5.82
C TYR A 147 -10.60 10.09 5.09
N LEU A 148 -9.95 11.01 5.81
CA LEU A 148 -9.41 12.22 5.23
C LEU A 148 -8.10 11.94 4.49
N VAL A 149 -8.07 12.22 3.19
CA VAL A 149 -6.87 12.12 2.33
C VAL A 149 -5.88 13.21 2.72
N MET A 150 -4.74 12.80 3.27
CA MET A 150 -3.67 13.71 3.70
C MET A 150 -2.58 13.88 2.65
N GLY A 151 -2.43 12.92 1.74
CA GLY A 151 -1.42 12.95 0.70
C GLY A 151 -1.78 12.00 -0.43
N LEU A 152 -1.07 12.13 -1.55
CA LEU A 152 -1.24 11.31 -2.75
C LEU A 152 0.12 10.74 -3.15
N GLY A 153 0.12 9.54 -3.75
CA GLY A 153 1.32 8.82 -4.13
C GLY A 153 1.88 7.90 -3.03
N ASP A 154 1.05 7.33 -2.16
CA ASP A 154 1.42 6.31 -1.13
C ASP A 154 0.82 4.92 -1.47
N VAL A 155 1.34 4.16 -2.44
CA VAL A 155 2.48 4.47 -3.31
C VAL A 155 2.04 4.56 -4.78
N TYR A 156 2.61 5.54 -5.50
CA TYR A 156 2.40 5.82 -6.94
C TYR A 156 0.99 6.27 -7.34
N LEU A 157 0.89 6.82 -8.55
CA LEU A 157 -0.35 7.06 -9.32
C LEU A 157 -1.59 7.45 -8.50
N GLY A 158 -1.49 8.53 -7.73
CA GLY A 158 -2.65 9.07 -6.98
C GLY A 158 -3.15 8.19 -5.83
N ALA A 159 -2.41 7.16 -5.42
CA ALA A 159 -2.70 6.35 -4.25
C ALA A 159 -2.80 7.26 -3.00
N PRO A 160 -3.93 7.31 -2.29
CA PRO A 160 -4.06 8.18 -1.14
C PRO A 160 -3.29 7.60 0.05
N VAL A 161 -2.77 8.50 0.88
CA VAL A 161 -2.61 8.22 2.31
C VAL A 161 -3.69 8.97 3.05
N ALA A 162 -4.52 8.24 3.79
CA ALA A 162 -5.67 8.79 4.48
C ALA A 162 -5.75 8.28 5.92
N THR A 163 -6.50 8.97 6.76
CA THR A 163 -6.78 8.51 8.13
C THR A 163 -8.19 8.91 8.54
N PRO A 164 -8.88 8.12 9.37
CA PRO A 164 -10.18 8.52 9.91
C PRO A 164 -10.15 9.88 10.63
N LEU A 165 -11.14 10.72 10.30
CA LEU A 165 -11.39 11.99 10.98
C LEU A 165 -11.64 11.76 12.46
N ASP A 166 -12.53 10.82 12.79
CA ASP A 166 -12.75 10.36 14.17
C ASP A 166 -11.57 9.49 14.63
N PRO A 167 -10.80 9.90 15.65
CA PRO A 167 -9.69 9.10 16.16
C PRO A 167 -10.10 7.70 16.65
N ARG A 168 -11.37 7.50 17.02
CA ARG A 168 -11.91 6.20 17.48
C ARG A 168 -12.08 5.19 16.34
N HIS A 169 -11.98 5.62 15.09
CA HIS A 169 -12.00 4.70 13.93
C HIS A 169 -10.60 4.38 13.40
N ARG A 170 -9.53 4.94 13.98
CA ARG A 170 -8.16 4.73 13.53
C ARG A 170 -7.66 3.37 13.99
N LEU A 171 -7.95 2.31 13.23
CA LEU A 171 -7.34 1.01 13.43
C LEU A 171 -5.82 1.13 13.23
N VAL A 172 -5.04 0.69 14.21
CA VAL A 172 -3.58 0.73 14.17
C VAL A 172 -3.04 -0.65 13.82
N THR A 173 -2.07 -0.70 12.92
CA THR A 173 -1.41 -1.94 12.46
C THR A 173 0.08 -1.72 12.29
N THR A 174 0.82 -2.80 12.05
CA THR A 174 2.17 -2.69 11.49
C THR A 174 2.13 -2.79 9.96
N LYS A 175 3.16 -2.26 9.31
CA LYS A 175 3.45 -2.64 7.92
C LYS A 175 4.05 -4.05 7.89
N TYR A 176 3.92 -4.72 6.76
CA TYR A 176 4.60 -5.98 6.46
C TYR A 176 6.12 -5.85 6.65
N ASN A 177 6.74 -6.90 7.14
CA ASN A 177 8.20 -7.05 7.25
C ASN A 177 8.65 -8.46 6.81
N PRO A 178 9.33 -8.60 5.65
CA PRO A 178 9.54 -7.56 4.62
C PRO A 178 8.23 -7.23 3.88
N ALA A 179 8.21 -6.18 3.07
CA ALA A 179 7.04 -5.81 2.27
C ALA A 179 6.70 -6.89 1.22
N ARG A 180 5.44 -6.96 0.79
CA ARG A 180 5.05 -7.82 -0.34
C ARG A 180 5.72 -7.35 -1.61
N THR A 181 6.07 -8.32 -2.45
CA THR A 181 6.56 -8.13 -3.82
C THR A 181 5.45 -7.74 -4.79
N TRP A 182 4.24 -8.27 -4.59
CA TRP A 182 3.07 -8.00 -5.40
C TRP A 182 1.84 -7.65 -4.55
N THR A 183 1.01 -6.75 -5.08
CA THR A 183 -0.26 -6.28 -4.55
C THR A 183 -1.13 -5.90 -5.74
N ALA A 184 -2.38 -6.37 -5.74
CA ALA A 184 -3.32 -6.07 -6.80
C ALA A 184 -3.69 -4.58 -6.83
N GLU A 185 -3.97 -4.09 -8.04
CA GLU A 185 -4.37 -2.70 -8.24
C GLU A 185 -5.67 -2.40 -7.47
N ASN A 186 -5.63 -1.28 -6.73
CA ASN A 186 -6.69 -0.74 -5.87
C ASN A 186 -7.12 -1.66 -4.73
N SER A 187 -6.24 -2.57 -4.32
CA SER A 187 -6.33 -3.10 -2.96
C SER A 187 -6.33 -1.96 -1.95
N VAL A 188 -7.08 -2.13 -0.87
CA VAL A 188 -7.19 -1.18 0.23
C VAL A 188 -6.51 -1.80 1.43
N GLY A 189 -5.63 -1.04 2.08
CA GLY A 189 -4.89 -1.53 3.24
C GLY A 189 -4.72 -0.49 4.33
N ILE A 190 -4.42 -0.97 5.54
CA ILE A 190 -4.11 -0.19 6.73
C ILE A 190 -2.67 -0.45 7.14
N GLY A 191 -1.89 0.60 7.41
CA GLY A 191 -0.49 0.53 7.83
C GLY A 191 -0.18 1.63 8.83
N GLY A 192 0.15 1.28 10.07
CA GLY A 192 0.05 2.25 11.16
C GLY A 192 -1.41 2.65 11.36
N ALA A 193 -1.66 3.94 11.57
CA ALA A 193 -3.01 4.54 11.65
C ALA A 193 -3.52 5.06 10.29
N TYR A 194 -2.89 4.64 9.19
CA TYR A 194 -3.13 5.15 7.85
C TYR A 194 -3.79 4.11 6.97
N MET A 195 -4.71 4.56 6.11
CA MET A 195 -5.31 3.78 5.03
C MET A 195 -4.71 4.22 3.70
N CYS A 196 -4.45 3.26 2.81
CA CYS A 196 -4.07 3.51 1.43
C CYS A 196 -4.94 2.74 0.44
N VAL A 197 -5.01 3.23 -0.80
CA VAL A 197 -5.54 2.50 -1.96
C VAL A 197 -4.45 2.41 -3.00
N TYR A 198 -3.98 1.20 -3.33
CA TYR A 198 -2.88 1.02 -4.26
C TYR A 198 -3.25 1.50 -5.68
N GLY A 199 -2.56 2.51 -6.21
CA GLY A 199 -2.90 3.14 -7.49
C GLY A 199 -2.57 2.30 -8.72
N MET A 200 -1.70 1.31 -8.55
CA MET A 200 -1.25 0.35 -9.57
C MET A 200 -0.89 -0.98 -8.91
N GLU A 201 -0.69 -2.02 -9.72
CA GLU A 201 -0.07 -3.25 -9.25
C GLU A 201 1.41 -3.01 -8.89
N GLY A 202 1.88 -3.62 -7.81
CA GLY A 202 3.27 -3.48 -7.37
C GLY A 202 3.52 -3.90 -5.93
N PRO A 203 4.69 -3.58 -5.37
CA PRO A 203 5.02 -3.93 -3.99
C PRO A 203 4.16 -3.13 -2.99
N GLY A 204 3.89 -3.72 -1.82
CA GLY A 204 3.01 -3.12 -0.82
C GLY A 204 3.25 -3.62 0.59
N GLY A 205 3.13 -2.71 1.56
CA GLY A 205 3.39 -3.01 2.97
C GLY A 205 2.17 -2.96 3.89
N TYR A 206 0.99 -2.54 3.44
CA TYR A 206 -0.16 -2.30 4.31
C TYR A 206 -0.97 -3.59 4.46
N GLN A 207 -1.60 -3.78 5.62
CA GLN A 207 -2.49 -4.90 5.92
C GLN A 207 -3.79 -4.76 5.14
N PHE A 208 -4.19 -5.76 4.35
CA PHE A 208 -5.36 -5.65 3.51
C PHE A 208 -6.68 -5.66 4.31
N VAL A 209 -7.64 -4.88 3.82
CA VAL A 209 -9.05 -4.95 4.25
C VAL A 209 -9.99 -5.33 3.10
N GLY A 210 -9.61 -5.04 1.86
CA GLY A 210 -10.47 -5.29 0.71
C GLY A 210 -9.90 -4.67 -0.57
N ARG A 211 -10.75 -4.49 -1.57
CA ARG A 211 -10.40 -3.86 -2.86
C ARG A 211 -11.48 -2.90 -3.32
N THR A 212 -11.09 -1.84 -4.01
CA THR A 212 -12.01 -0.83 -4.54
C THR A 212 -11.81 -0.60 -6.05
N LEU A 213 -12.41 0.45 -6.59
CA LEU A 213 -12.34 0.85 -7.99
C LEU A 213 -11.06 1.64 -8.32
N GLN A 214 -10.93 2.02 -9.58
CA GLN A 214 -9.73 2.66 -10.15
C GLN A 214 -9.44 4.05 -9.56
N MET A 215 -8.24 4.25 -9.00
CA MET A 215 -7.78 5.56 -8.50
C MET A 215 -7.09 6.43 -9.56
N TRP A 216 -6.56 5.83 -10.63
CA TRP A 216 -5.80 6.50 -11.68
C TRP A 216 -6.33 6.15 -13.07
N ASN A 217 -6.65 7.15 -13.89
CA ASN A 217 -7.09 6.97 -15.27
C ASN A 217 -6.21 7.79 -16.22
N ARG A 218 -5.34 7.10 -16.97
CA ARG A 218 -4.33 7.75 -17.82
C ARG A 218 -4.89 8.30 -19.14
N TYR A 219 -5.85 7.60 -19.75
CA TYR A 219 -6.17 7.78 -21.17
C TYR A 219 -7.57 8.31 -21.44
N ARG A 220 -8.49 8.20 -20.46
CA ARG A 220 -9.90 8.53 -20.66
C ARG A 220 -10.31 9.65 -19.74
N GLU A 221 -11.08 10.57 -20.30
CA GLU A 221 -11.79 11.58 -19.53
C GLU A 221 -13.06 10.96 -18.96
N VAL A 222 -13.06 10.75 -17.65
CA VAL A 222 -14.23 10.29 -16.88
C VAL A 222 -14.61 11.43 -15.94
N ALA A 223 -15.89 11.79 -15.90
CA ALA A 223 -16.38 12.98 -15.18
C ALA A 223 -15.91 13.05 -13.72
N ALA A 224 -15.88 11.91 -13.01
CA ALA A 224 -15.41 11.80 -11.62
C ALA A 224 -13.97 12.28 -11.39
N PHE A 225 -13.14 12.29 -12.44
CA PHE A 225 -11.73 12.69 -12.36
C PHE A 225 -11.49 14.18 -12.60
N GLU A 226 -12.51 14.93 -13.06
CA GLU A 226 -12.46 16.38 -13.27
C GLU A 226 -11.23 16.82 -14.10
N GLY A 227 -10.94 16.09 -15.19
CA GLY A 227 -9.82 16.40 -16.09
C GLY A 227 -8.42 16.09 -15.55
N LYS A 228 -8.29 15.42 -14.41
CA LYS A 228 -7.01 14.94 -13.88
C LYS A 228 -6.87 13.42 -14.07
N PRO A 229 -5.65 12.87 -14.14
CA PRO A 229 -5.50 11.42 -14.19
C PRO A 229 -5.63 10.73 -12.83
N TRP A 230 -5.62 11.45 -11.70
CA TRP A 230 -5.86 10.89 -10.37
C TRP A 230 -7.27 11.24 -9.87
N LEU A 231 -7.94 10.32 -9.18
CA LEU A 231 -9.33 10.49 -8.73
C LEU A 231 -9.44 11.45 -7.54
N LEU A 232 -8.59 11.26 -6.53
CA LEU A 232 -8.70 11.92 -5.23
C LEU A 232 -7.92 13.24 -5.16
N ARG A 233 -8.22 14.10 -4.20
CA ARG A 233 -7.50 15.35 -3.91
C ARG A 233 -7.09 15.37 -2.44
N PHE A 234 -6.18 16.27 -2.10
CA PHE A 234 -5.92 16.55 -0.68
C PHE A 234 -7.21 16.98 -0.01
N PHE A 235 -7.46 16.45 1.18
CA PHE A 235 -8.64 16.70 2.01
C PHE A 235 -9.97 16.16 1.46
N ASP A 236 -9.96 15.34 0.41
CA ASP A 236 -11.10 14.49 0.15
C ASP A 236 -11.36 13.55 1.33
N GLN A 237 -12.62 13.18 1.52
CA GLN A 237 -13.09 12.23 2.51
C GLN A 237 -13.56 10.97 1.78
N ILE A 238 -12.86 9.86 1.97
CA ILE A 238 -13.28 8.57 1.45
C ILE A 238 -14.27 7.96 2.43
N ARG A 239 -15.43 7.53 1.93
CA ARG A 239 -16.38 6.69 2.67
C ARG A 239 -16.63 5.43 1.86
N PHE A 240 -16.48 4.27 2.49
CA PHE A 240 -16.72 3.01 1.80
C PHE A 240 -18.17 2.57 1.94
N TYR A 241 -18.67 1.88 0.93
CA TYR A 241 -19.91 1.10 1.02
C TYR A 241 -19.66 -0.33 0.51
N PRO A 242 -20.29 -1.35 1.12
CA PRO A 242 -20.00 -2.73 0.79
C PRO A 242 -20.56 -3.12 -0.58
N VAL A 243 -19.76 -3.87 -1.34
CA VAL A 243 -20.20 -4.57 -2.57
C VAL A 243 -19.64 -6.00 -2.57
N SER A 244 -20.22 -6.88 -3.38
CA SER A 244 -19.62 -8.20 -3.63
C SER A 244 -18.40 -8.11 -4.55
N ALA A 245 -17.54 -9.14 -4.54
CA ALA A 245 -16.39 -9.22 -5.46
C ALA A 245 -16.83 -9.18 -6.94
N ASP A 246 -17.89 -9.92 -7.30
CA ASP A 246 -18.43 -9.94 -8.66
C ASP A 246 -19.01 -8.58 -9.08
N GLU A 247 -19.67 -7.89 -8.16
CA GLU A 247 -20.13 -6.52 -8.38
C GLU A 247 -18.97 -5.56 -8.57
N LEU A 248 -17.94 -5.66 -7.74
CA LEU A 248 -16.74 -4.83 -7.88
C LEU A 248 -16.07 -5.04 -9.24
N LEU A 249 -15.98 -6.28 -9.73
CA LEU A 249 -15.42 -6.56 -11.06
C LEU A 249 -16.21 -5.87 -12.19
N ARG A 250 -17.55 -5.85 -12.10
CA ARG A 250 -18.39 -5.10 -13.04
C ARG A 250 -18.14 -3.59 -12.94
N ILE A 251 -18.10 -3.03 -11.73
CA ILE A 251 -17.80 -1.62 -11.51
C ILE A 251 -16.43 -1.25 -12.08
N ARG A 252 -15.40 -2.06 -11.80
CA ARG A 252 -14.03 -1.84 -12.29
C ARG A 252 -13.91 -1.89 -13.80
N ARG A 253 -14.72 -2.70 -14.48
CA ARG A 253 -14.81 -2.71 -15.94
C ARG A 253 -15.48 -1.44 -16.48
N ASP A 254 -16.53 -0.98 -15.82
CA ASP A 254 -17.44 0.05 -16.35
C ASP A 254 -17.02 1.49 -15.99
N PHE A 255 -16.45 1.71 -14.80
CA PHE A 255 -16.01 3.03 -14.32
C PHE A 255 -14.94 3.71 -15.18
N PRO A 256 -13.85 3.05 -15.60
CA PRO A 256 -12.84 3.66 -16.46
C PRO A 256 -13.38 4.10 -17.83
N LEU A 257 -14.53 3.52 -18.23
CA LEU A 257 -15.21 3.77 -19.49
C LEU A 257 -16.32 4.83 -19.36
N GLY A 258 -16.51 5.42 -18.17
CA GLY A 258 -17.58 6.39 -17.90
C GLY A 258 -18.97 5.76 -17.79
N ARG A 259 -19.07 4.44 -17.61
CA ARG A 259 -20.35 3.70 -17.53
C ARG A 259 -20.80 3.41 -16.10
N PHE A 260 -20.12 3.98 -15.12
CA PHE A 260 -20.49 3.91 -13.71
C PHE A 260 -20.36 5.31 -13.11
N ALA A 261 -21.46 5.81 -12.53
CA ALA A 261 -21.48 7.12 -11.90
C ALA A 261 -21.04 6.99 -10.43
N LEU A 262 -19.96 7.67 -10.08
CA LEU A 262 -19.47 7.72 -8.71
C LEU A 262 -20.19 8.82 -7.93
N ASN A 263 -20.67 8.51 -6.73
CA ASN A 263 -21.27 9.53 -5.85
C ASN A 263 -20.15 10.36 -5.21
N ILE A 264 -20.13 11.66 -5.52
CA ILE A 264 -19.19 12.64 -4.99
C ILE A 264 -19.98 13.85 -4.50
N GLU A 265 -19.90 14.13 -3.21
CA GLU A 265 -20.53 15.30 -2.59
C GLU A 265 -19.48 16.39 -2.37
N HIS A 266 -19.80 17.63 -2.73
CA HIS A 266 -18.93 18.77 -2.46
C HIS A 266 -19.21 19.34 -1.08
N SER A 267 -18.14 19.59 -0.32
CA SER A 267 -18.19 20.04 1.06
C SER A 267 -17.02 21.00 1.37
N THR A 268 -16.92 21.43 2.60
CA THR A 268 -15.80 22.22 3.12
C THR A 268 -15.41 21.65 4.47
N LEU A 269 -14.12 21.38 4.65
CA LEU A 269 -13.58 20.99 5.95
C LEU A 269 -13.14 22.25 6.69
N ASN A 270 -13.78 22.51 7.83
CA ASN A 270 -13.46 23.63 8.70
C ASN A 270 -12.64 23.15 9.90
N LEU A 271 -11.50 23.79 10.14
CA LEU A 271 -10.61 23.44 11.23
C LEU A 271 -11.24 23.65 12.61
N ALA A 272 -11.98 24.75 12.81
CA ALA A 272 -12.60 25.09 14.09
C ALA A 272 -13.70 24.08 14.48
N ASP A 273 -14.47 23.62 13.50
CA ASP A 273 -15.48 22.57 13.71
C ASP A 273 -14.82 21.25 14.12
N TYR A 274 -13.73 20.88 13.46
CA TYR A 274 -12.97 19.68 13.79
C TYR A 274 -12.36 19.75 15.20
N GLN A 275 -11.78 20.90 15.58
CA GLN A 275 -11.25 21.12 16.92
C GLN A 275 -12.35 21.05 17.99
N THR A 276 -13.52 21.65 17.71
CA THR A 276 -14.70 21.57 18.59
C THR A 276 -15.15 20.12 18.78
N PHE A 277 -15.18 19.33 17.70
CA PHE A 277 -15.44 17.89 17.76
C PHE A 277 -14.43 17.16 18.65
N LEU A 278 -13.12 17.40 18.47
CA LEU A 278 -12.08 16.77 19.29
C LEU A 278 -12.20 17.12 20.77
N THR A 279 -12.51 18.38 21.10
CA THR A 279 -12.74 18.80 22.49
C THR A 279 -13.97 18.13 23.09
N ARG A 280 -15.07 18.06 22.33
CA ARG A 280 -16.33 17.43 22.80
C ARG A 280 -16.15 15.94 23.07
N GLU A 281 -15.42 15.24 22.23
CA GLU A 281 -15.24 13.78 22.30
C GLU A 281 -13.95 13.36 23.03
N ALA A 282 -13.25 14.31 23.68
CA ALA A 282 -11.89 14.11 24.19
C ALA A 282 -11.75 12.87 25.10
N ASP A 283 -12.67 12.69 26.04
CA ASP A 283 -12.65 11.56 26.98
C ASP A 283 -12.83 10.22 26.26
N GLY A 284 -13.76 10.14 25.30
CA GLY A 284 -14.00 8.94 24.52
C GLY A 284 -12.83 8.60 23.60
N ILE A 285 -12.20 9.61 23.01
CA ILE A 285 -10.97 9.46 22.20
C ILE A 285 -9.82 8.96 23.07
N ALA A 286 -9.64 9.54 24.27
CA ALA A 286 -8.58 9.15 25.19
C ALA A 286 -8.74 7.71 25.68
N ALA A 287 -9.96 7.32 26.06
CA ALA A 287 -10.27 5.95 26.48
C ALA A 287 -9.99 4.93 25.36
N PHE A 288 -10.43 5.23 24.12
CA PHE A 288 -10.17 4.38 22.97
C PHE A 288 -8.67 4.22 22.69
N ARG A 289 -7.91 5.33 22.69
CA ARG A 289 -6.45 5.29 22.47
C ARG A 289 -5.72 4.50 23.55
N ALA A 290 -6.13 4.64 24.82
CA ALA A 290 -5.54 3.88 25.92
C ALA A 290 -5.75 2.37 25.76
N GLN A 291 -6.98 1.95 25.41
CA GLN A 291 -7.30 0.55 25.13
C GLN A 291 -6.46 0.03 23.95
N GLN A 292 -6.45 0.76 22.83
CA GLN A 292 -5.71 0.37 21.63
C GLN A 292 -4.20 0.25 21.88
N GLN A 293 -3.61 1.18 22.64
CA GLN A 293 -2.19 1.12 22.97
C GLN A 293 -1.86 -0.09 23.84
N GLY A 294 -2.74 -0.43 24.79
CA GLY A 294 -2.62 -1.65 25.59
C GLY A 294 -2.67 -2.92 24.71
N ALA A 295 -3.62 -2.97 23.79
CA ALA A 295 -3.77 -4.07 22.82
C ALA A 295 -2.53 -4.24 21.94
N PHE A 296 -2.02 -3.14 21.40
CA PHE A 296 -0.82 -3.11 20.57
C PHE A 296 0.41 -3.62 21.32
N ASN A 297 0.61 -3.16 22.55
CA ASN A 297 1.73 -3.60 23.39
C ASN A 297 1.65 -5.09 23.70
N ALA A 298 0.46 -5.59 24.09
CA ALA A 298 0.25 -7.01 24.36
C ALA A 298 0.47 -7.89 23.13
N GLU A 299 0.08 -7.43 21.94
CA GLU A 299 0.35 -8.13 20.68
C GLU A 299 1.85 -8.18 20.37
N ARG A 300 2.56 -7.07 20.55
CA ARG A 300 4.02 -7.02 20.37
C ARG A 300 4.75 -7.95 21.33
N GLU A 301 4.32 -8.03 22.59
CA GLU A 301 4.90 -8.96 23.57
C GLU A 301 4.69 -10.43 23.17
N ARG A 302 3.52 -10.78 22.62
CA ARG A 302 3.28 -12.13 22.07
C ARG A 302 4.25 -12.47 20.95
N TRP A 303 4.58 -11.52 20.07
CA TRP A 303 5.53 -11.75 18.99
C TRP A 303 6.94 -12.02 19.50
N ILE A 304 7.37 -11.27 20.53
CA ILE A 304 8.67 -11.47 21.17
C ILE A 304 8.71 -12.86 21.79
N ALA A 305 7.67 -13.25 22.54
CA ALA A 305 7.57 -14.56 23.18
C ALA A 305 7.60 -15.73 22.17
N ASN A 306 7.04 -15.52 20.98
CA ASN A 306 6.99 -16.53 19.90
C ASN A 306 8.19 -16.47 18.94
N GLY A 307 9.17 -15.60 19.17
CA GLY A 307 10.33 -15.46 18.27
C GLY A 307 10.03 -14.83 16.90
N GLN A 308 8.89 -14.14 16.76
CA GLN A 308 8.44 -13.54 15.49
C GLN A 308 8.84 -12.06 15.33
N ALA A 309 9.44 -11.46 16.38
CA ALA A 309 9.79 -10.04 16.43
C ALA A 309 10.91 -9.67 15.45
N ASP A 310 11.93 -10.51 15.35
CA ASP A 310 13.04 -10.34 14.43
C ASP A 310 12.92 -11.35 13.30
N PHE A 311 12.74 -10.85 12.07
CA PHE A 311 12.77 -11.67 10.88
C PHE A 311 14.06 -11.38 10.13
N GLN A 312 14.89 -12.40 9.99
CA GLN A 312 15.98 -12.41 9.02
C GLN A 312 15.50 -13.21 7.82
N SER A 313 15.51 -12.57 6.65
CA SER A 313 15.34 -13.31 5.41
C SER A 313 16.55 -14.23 5.27
N ASP A 314 16.33 -15.53 5.41
CA ASP A 314 17.21 -16.49 4.78
C ASP A 314 17.07 -16.25 3.27
N GLU A 315 17.90 -15.38 2.70
CA GLU A 315 18.34 -15.53 1.30
C GLU A 315 19.19 -16.79 1.21
N GLY A 316 18.60 -17.92 1.62
CA GLY A 316 19.26 -19.20 1.72
C GLY A 316 19.69 -19.56 0.32
N VAL A 317 21.00 -19.58 0.09
CA VAL A 317 21.60 -20.19 -1.08
C VAL A 317 20.96 -21.56 -1.22
N ALA A 318 20.19 -21.79 -2.29
CA ALA A 318 19.51 -23.07 -2.43
C ALA A 318 20.54 -24.18 -2.30
N PRO A 319 20.29 -25.22 -1.48
CA PRO A 319 21.29 -26.24 -1.21
C PRO A 319 21.78 -26.83 -2.53
N TYR A 320 23.09 -27.10 -2.61
CA TYR A 320 23.65 -27.80 -3.76
C TYR A 320 23.11 -29.23 -3.77
N ILE A 321 22.09 -29.47 -4.59
CA ILE A 321 21.61 -30.81 -4.90
C ILE A 321 22.44 -31.30 -6.10
N GLU A 322 23.14 -32.41 -5.92
CA GLU A 322 23.87 -33.07 -6.99
C GLU A 322 22.87 -33.54 -8.07
N GLU A 323 23.03 -33.02 -9.29
CA GLU A 323 22.11 -33.35 -10.37
C GLU A 323 22.45 -34.72 -10.96
N LEU A 324 21.54 -35.68 -10.81
CA LEU A 324 21.66 -36.96 -11.48
C LEU A 324 21.73 -36.76 -13.01
N PRO A 325 22.58 -37.53 -13.72
CA PRO A 325 22.63 -37.51 -15.18
C PRO A 325 21.27 -37.79 -15.79
N LEU A 326 20.94 -37.11 -16.88
CA LEU A 326 19.75 -37.42 -17.67
C LEU A 326 19.92 -38.76 -18.38
N HIS A 327 18.85 -39.55 -18.43
CA HIS A 327 18.81 -40.75 -19.27
C HIS A 327 18.64 -40.38 -20.75
N ALA A 328 18.94 -41.31 -21.66
CA ALA A 328 18.74 -41.09 -23.09
C ALA A 328 17.26 -40.76 -23.40
N GLY A 329 17.02 -39.70 -24.18
CA GLY A 329 15.67 -39.19 -24.48
C GLY A 329 15.09 -38.24 -23.43
N GLN A 330 15.78 -38.01 -22.30
CA GLN A 330 15.38 -37.01 -21.32
C GLN A 330 16.02 -35.65 -21.61
N GLN A 331 15.25 -34.60 -21.39
CA GLN A 331 15.68 -33.21 -21.44
C GLN A 331 15.43 -32.54 -20.10
N GLY A 332 16.49 -31.99 -19.50
CA GLY A 332 16.41 -31.18 -18.29
C GLY A 332 16.01 -29.75 -18.63
N ILE A 333 15.07 -29.21 -17.86
CA ILE A 333 14.70 -27.80 -17.91
C ILE A 333 15.29 -27.14 -16.69
N ASP A 334 16.20 -26.21 -16.92
CA ASP A 334 16.97 -25.54 -15.87
C ASP A 334 16.49 -24.09 -15.71
N SER A 335 16.56 -23.57 -14.48
CA SER A 335 16.27 -22.16 -14.23
C SER A 335 17.38 -21.26 -14.74
N HIS A 336 17.04 -20.23 -15.53
CA HIS A 336 18.03 -19.24 -15.98
C HIS A 336 18.34 -18.16 -14.93
N ILE A 337 17.59 -18.11 -13.82
CA ILE A 337 17.71 -17.07 -12.79
C ILE A 337 17.57 -17.65 -11.38
N ALA A 338 18.17 -17.00 -10.39
CA ALA A 338 17.93 -17.33 -8.99
C ALA A 338 16.63 -16.69 -8.49
N GLY A 339 15.86 -17.41 -7.67
CA GLY A 339 14.57 -16.93 -7.15
C GLY A 339 13.87 -17.96 -6.27
N ASN A 340 12.63 -17.69 -5.89
CA ASN A 340 11.79 -18.61 -5.13
C ASN A 340 10.71 -19.21 -6.02
N LEU A 341 10.41 -20.51 -5.86
CA LEU A 341 9.35 -21.14 -6.64
C LEU A 341 7.97 -20.67 -6.15
N TRP A 342 7.18 -20.06 -7.03
CA TRP A 342 5.81 -19.67 -6.73
C TRP A 342 4.83 -20.82 -6.97
N GLN A 343 4.80 -21.37 -8.18
CA GLN A 343 3.83 -22.40 -8.58
C GLN A 343 4.48 -23.47 -9.47
N VAL A 344 3.95 -24.68 -9.35
CA VAL A 344 4.17 -25.77 -10.30
C VAL A 344 2.86 -25.93 -11.08
N GLN A 345 2.93 -25.85 -12.41
CA GLN A 345 1.76 -25.91 -13.30
C GLN A 345 1.53 -27.30 -13.89
N VAL A 346 2.49 -28.22 -13.73
CA VAL A 346 2.48 -29.56 -14.34
C VAL A 346 2.73 -30.67 -13.33
N GLN A 347 2.29 -31.88 -13.66
CA GLN A 347 2.50 -33.08 -12.84
C GLN A 347 3.28 -34.17 -13.61
N PRO A 348 4.05 -35.03 -12.92
CA PRO A 348 4.64 -36.21 -13.56
C PRO A 348 3.59 -37.06 -14.28
N GLY A 349 3.87 -37.46 -15.51
CA GLY A 349 2.97 -38.18 -16.42
C GLY A 349 2.14 -37.28 -17.32
N GLU A 350 2.11 -35.96 -17.10
CA GLU A 350 1.41 -35.00 -17.94
C GLU A 350 2.15 -34.76 -19.25
N ARG A 351 1.39 -34.63 -20.35
CA ARG A 351 1.94 -34.27 -21.66
C ARG A 351 1.86 -32.76 -21.84
N VAL A 352 2.96 -32.16 -22.29
CA VAL A 352 3.12 -30.72 -22.52
C VAL A 352 3.53 -30.45 -23.95
N GLU A 353 3.14 -29.30 -24.47
CA GLU A 353 3.56 -28.78 -25.78
C GLU A 353 4.68 -27.74 -25.63
N ALA A 354 5.40 -27.47 -26.71
CA ALA A 354 6.40 -26.41 -26.72
C ALA A 354 5.75 -25.04 -26.44
N GLY A 355 6.25 -24.33 -25.42
CA GLY A 355 5.72 -23.07 -24.94
C GLY A 355 4.82 -23.17 -23.71
N ASP A 356 4.41 -24.37 -23.30
CA ASP A 356 3.61 -24.56 -22.08
C ASP A 356 4.37 -24.14 -20.83
N VAL A 357 3.69 -23.51 -19.87
CA VAL A 357 4.28 -23.10 -18.60
C VAL A 357 4.45 -24.32 -17.70
N LEU A 358 5.68 -24.63 -17.30
CA LEU A 358 5.98 -25.75 -16.42
C LEU A 358 5.96 -25.34 -14.95
N VAL A 359 6.68 -24.27 -14.64
CA VAL A 359 6.77 -23.69 -13.28
C VAL A 359 6.86 -22.17 -13.38
N ILE A 360 6.52 -21.48 -12.29
CA ILE A 360 6.63 -20.03 -12.17
C ILE A 360 7.56 -19.71 -11.01
N LEU A 361 8.63 -18.96 -11.28
CA LEU A 361 9.55 -18.43 -10.29
C LEU A 361 9.19 -16.99 -9.93
N GLU A 362 9.49 -16.58 -8.71
CA GLU A 362 9.56 -15.19 -8.31
C GLU A 362 11.04 -14.79 -8.17
N SER A 363 11.47 -13.79 -8.96
CA SER A 363 12.80 -13.19 -8.82
C SER A 363 12.73 -11.71 -9.12
N MET A 364 13.49 -10.91 -8.36
CA MET A 364 13.53 -9.45 -8.54
C MET A 364 12.13 -8.79 -8.56
N LYS A 365 11.18 -9.32 -7.77
CA LYS A 365 9.78 -8.89 -7.70
C LYS A 365 8.98 -9.10 -9.00
N MET A 366 9.43 -10.00 -9.86
CA MET A 366 8.77 -10.40 -11.09
C MET A 366 8.46 -11.89 -11.10
N GLU A 367 7.33 -12.25 -11.72
CA GLU A 367 7.02 -13.64 -12.06
C GLU A 367 7.72 -14.01 -13.37
N ILE A 368 8.44 -15.13 -13.35
CA ILE A 368 9.23 -15.63 -14.46
C ILE A 368 8.77 -17.05 -14.76
N PRO A 369 7.92 -17.24 -15.78
CA PRO A 369 7.50 -18.58 -16.19
C PRO A 369 8.66 -19.29 -16.88
N LEU A 370 8.89 -20.56 -16.50
CA LEU A 370 9.76 -21.47 -17.22
C LEU A 370 8.90 -22.29 -18.17
N LEU A 371 9.20 -22.19 -19.46
CA LEU A 371 8.42 -22.78 -20.53
C LEU A 371 9.04 -24.11 -21.00
N ALA A 372 8.20 -25.02 -21.49
CA ALA A 372 8.65 -26.22 -22.15
C ALA A 372 9.31 -25.84 -23.50
N PRO A 373 10.58 -26.19 -23.75
CA PRO A 373 11.23 -25.87 -25.02
C PRO A 373 10.76 -26.77 -26.16
N VAL A 374 10.21 -27.94 -25.84
CA VAL A 374 9.74 -28.98 -26.77
C VAL A 374 8.49 -29.65 -26.21
N ALA A 375 7.73 -30.30 -27.08
CA ALA A 375 6.67 -31.21 -26.65
C ALA A 375 7.25 -32.49 -26.03
N GLY A 376 6.52 -33.07 -25.09
CA GLY A 376 6.95 -34.29 -24.41
C GLY A 376 6.10 -34.64 -23.20
N VAL A 377 6.56 -35.62 -22.41
CA VAL A 377 5.90 -36.04 -21.17
C VAL A 377 6.76 -35.65 -19.98
N VAL A 378 6.15 -35.00 -18.99
CA VAL A 378 6.80 -34.62 -17.73
C VAL A 378 7.17 -35.90 -16.97
N GLN A 379 8.45 -36.15 -16.77
CA GLN A 379 8.95 -37.31 -16.02
C GLN A 379 9.09 -36.97 -14.54
N GLU A 380 9.69 -35.81 -14.24
CA GLU A 380 9.99 -35.40 -12.87
C GLU A 380 9.79 -33.89 -12.71
N VAL A 381 9.26 -33.51 -11.54
CA VAL A 381 9.29 -32.13 -11.04
C VAL A 381 10.14 -32.13 -9.77
N ARG A 382 11.27 -31.42 -9.80
CA ARG A 382 12.32 -31.48 -8.75
C ARG A 382 12.26 -30.35 -7.75
N VAL A 383 11.22 -29.52 -7.81
CA VAL A 383 11.05 -28.33 -6.98
C VAL A 383 9.63 -28.27 -6.44
N GLN A 384 9.45 -27.60 -5.30
CA GLN A 384 8.15 -27.41 -4.65
C GLN A 384 7.91 -25.93 -4.33
N PRO A 385 6.66 -25.44 -4.30
CA PRO A 385 6.36 -24.06 -3.96
C PRO A 385 7.03 -23.62 -2.65
N GLY A 386 7.61 -22.41 -2.66
CA GLY A 386 8.39 -21.83 -1.57
C GLY A 386 9.85 -22.27 -1.49
N SER A 387 10.30 -23.17 -2.37
CA SER A 387 11.72 -23.56 -2.44
C SER A 387 12.56 -22.49 -3.13
N ALA A 388 13.76 -22.21 -2.61
CA ALA A 388 14.76 -21.43 -3.31
C ALA A 388 15.31 -22.21 -4.52
N VAL A 389 15.53 -21.51 -5.63
CA VAL A 389 16.06 -22.04 -6.89
C VAL A 389 17.26 -21.20 -7.31
N ARG A 390 18.35 -21.86 -7.71
CA ARG A 390 19.55 -21.19 -8.25
C ARG A 390 19.48 -21.08 -9.77
N ALA A 391 20.21 -20.12 -10.32
CA ALA A 391 20.51 -20.12 -11.75
C ALA A 391 21.30 -21.40 -12.11
N GLY A 392 20.89 -22.05 -13.19
CA GLY A 392 21.40 -23.34 -13.67
C GLY A 392 20.81 -24.58 -12.96
N GLN A 393 19.93 -24.43 -11.97
CA GLN A 393 19.34 -25.58 -11.28
C GLN A 393 18.23 -26.21 -12.13
N ARG A 394 18.29 -27.53 -12.33
CA ARG A 394 17.23 -28.31 -12.98
C ARG A 394 15.96 -28.35 -12.16
N VAL A 395 14.84 -27.91 -12.76
CA VAL A 395 13.52 -27.86 -12.11
C VAL A 395 12.57 -28.95 -12.59
N VAL A 396 12.65 -29.31 -13.88
CA VAL A 396 11.76 -30.31 -14.52
C VAL A 396 12.59 -31.19 -15.45
N VAL A 397 12.17 -32.45 -15.59
CA VAL A 397 12.70 -33.38 -16.60
C VAL A 397 11.56 -33.77 -17.53
N LEU A 398 11.75 -33.58 -18.83
CA LEU A 398 10.84 -34.03 -19.88
C LEU A 398 11.41 -35.27 -20.56
N ALA A 399 10.56 -36.20 -20.95
CA ALA A 399 10.86 -37.13 -22.03
C ALA A 399 10.40 -36.47 -23.33
N ALA A 400 11.34 -36.00 -24.14
CA ALA A 400 11.04 -35.35 -25.41
C ALA A 400 10.46 -36.36 -26.41
N ASP A 401 9.50 -35.92 -27.21
CA ASP A 401 8.91 -36.74 -28.29
C ASP A 401 9.90 -37.05 -29.43
#